data_AF-A0A4S9A195-F1
#
_entry.id   AF-A0A4S9A195-F1
#
_cell.length_a   1.000
_cell.length_b   1.000
_cell.length_c   1.000
_cell.angle_alpha   90.00
_cell.angle_beta   90.00
_cell.angle_gamma   90.00
#
_symmetry.space_group_name_H-M   'P 1'
#
loop_
_entity.id
_entity.type
_entity.pdbx_description
1 polymer ?
#
loop_
_entity_poly.entity_id
_entity_poly.type
_entity_poly.pdbx_seq_one_letter_code
_entity_poly.pdbx_strand_id
1 'polypeptide(L)'
;MVHVPLTDGSRSGLSMPLGTKDLESKERELNELGYRMSWRQAKTFNERPIFMQKSLDAYRDKTWSAMLASGQNHSCLASHFEVRTGKRMWIERNGSDIPSS
;
A
#
# COMPACT_ATOMS: atom_id res chain seq x y z
N MET A 1 -3.89 10.30 -22.78
CA MET A 1 -5.15 9.83 -23.37
C MET A 1 -4.84 8.51 -24.07
N VAL A 2 -5.56 7.43 -23.76
CA VAL A 2 -5.32 6.11 -24.37
C VAL A 2 -6.56 5.70 -25.15
N HIS A 3 -6.38 5.32 -26.40
CA HIS A 3 -7.46 4.87 -27.27
C HIS A 3 -7.73 3.39 -27.01
N VAL A 4 -8.89 3.09 -26.44
CA VAL A 4 -9.33 1.71 -26.25
C VAL A 4 -10.37 1.39 -27.33
N PRO A 5 -10.27 0.24 -28.01
CA PRO A 5 -11.30 -0.19 -28.95
C PRO A 5 -12.56 -0.58 -28.17
N LEU A 6 -13.70 -0.01 -28.57
CA LEU A 6 -15.01 -0.36 -28.06
C LEU A 6 -15.61 -1.50 -28.89
N THR A 7 -16.63 -2.15 -28.31
CA THR A 7 -17.35 -3.28 -28.92
C THR A 7 -18.05 -2.93 -30.24
N ASP A 8 -18.28 -1.64 -30.51
CA ASP A 8 -18.84 -1.11 -31.75
C ASP A 8 -17.78 -0.82 -32.84
N GLY A 9 -16.50 -1.10 -32.57
CA GLY A 9 -15.39 -0.81 -33.47
C GLY A 9 -14.88 0.63 -33.40
N SER A 10 -15.53 1.49 -32.62
CA SER A 10 -15.10 2.87 -32.39
C SER A 10 -13.96 2.92 -31.38
N ARG A 11 -13.10 3.95 -31.47
CA ARG A 11 -12.02 4.18 -30.49
C ARG A 11 -12.41 5.33 -29.57
N SER A 12 -12.67 5.05 -28.29
CA SER A 12 -12.87 6.11 -27.29
C SER A 12 -11.54 6.46 -26.64
N GLY A 13 -11.25 7.75 -26.56
CA GLY A 13 -10.09 8.27 -25.83
C GLY A 13 -10.41 8.31 -24.35
N LEU A 14 -9.92 7.34 -23.59
CA LEU A 14 -10.02 7.39 -22.14
C LEU A 14 -8.91 8.27 -21.57
N SER A 15 -9.32 9.19 -20.70
CA SER A 15 -8.40 9.84 -19.77
C SER A 15 -7.84 8.75 -18.86
N MET A 16 -6.53 8.53 -18.90
CA MET A 16 -5.90 7.70 -17.88
C MET A 16 -6.11 8.40 -16.55
N PRO A 17 -6.60 7.72 -15.50
CA PRO A 17 -6.66 8.30 -14.18
C PRO A 17 -5.21 8.65 -13.80
N LEU A 18 -4.92 9.95 -13.79
CA LEU A 18 -3.66 10.45 -13.25
C LEU A 18 -3.68 10.15 -11.77
N GLY A 19 -2.68 9.42 -11.28
CA GLY A 19 -2.50 9.25 -9.84
C GLY A 19 -2.43 10.62 -9.18
N THR A 20 -2.99 10.75 -7.98
CA THR A 20 -2.75 11.96 -7.19
C THR A 20 -1.27 11.98 -6.80
N LYS A 21 -0.64 13.16 -6.75
CA LYS A 21 0.78 13.31 -6.35
C LYS A 21 1.08 12.65 -5.00
N ASP A 22 0.09 12.63 -4.12
CA ASP A 22 0.19 11.99 -2.80
C ASP A 22 0.27 10.47 -2.91
N LEU A 23 -0.47 9.85 -3.83
CA LEU A 23 -0.42 8.41 -4.09
C LEU A 23 0.93 8.02 -4.69
N GLU A 24 1.43 8.79 -5.66
CA GLU A 24 2.75 8.57 -6.26
C GLU A 24 3.88 8.69 -5.22
N SER A 25 3.78 9.68 -4.32
CA SER A 25 4.76 9.87 -3.24
C SER A 25 4.74 8.70 -2.26
N LYS A 26 3.53 8.25 -1.89
CA LYS A 26 3.32 7.08 -1.03
C LYS A 26 3.90 5.81 -1.64
N GLU A 27 3.67 5.56 -2.93
CA GLU A 27 4.21 4.40 -3.62
C GLU A 27 5.75 4.45 -3.71
N ARG A 28 6.32 5.63 -3.93
CA ARG A 28 7.79 5.83 -3.95
C ARG A 28 8.43 5.45 -2.61
N GLU A 29 7.86 5.92 -1.49
CA GLU A 29 8.37 5.61 -0.15
C GLU A 29 8.26 4.11 0.18
N LEU A 30 7.17 3.47 -0.25
CA LEU A 30 7.00 2.02 -0.11
C LEU A 30 8.00 1.23 -0.93
N ASN A 31 8.27 1.66 -2.17
CA ASN A 31 9.25 1.03 -3.03
C ASN A 31 10.66 1.15 -2.46
N GLU A 32 11.02 2.32 -1.92
CA GLU A 32 12.31 2.54 -1.26
C GLU A 32 12.47 1.64 -0.02
N LEU A 33 11.43 1.52 0.80
CA LEU A 33 11.43 0.61 1.95
C LEU A 33 11.61 -0.85 1.51
N GLY A 34 10.88 -1.26 0.47
CA GLY A 34 11.02 -2.57 -0.16
C GLY A 34 12.44 -2.82 -0.62
N TYR A 35 13.02 -1.90 -1.38
CA TYR A 35 14.39 -1.99 -1.84
C TYR A 35 15.38 -2.13 -0.68
N ARG A 36 15.23 -1.35 0.38
CA ARG A 36 16.10 -1.42 1.56
C ARG A 36 16.01 -2.76 2.29
N MET A 37 14.81 -3.32 2.41
CA MET A 37 14.60 -4.63 3.03
C MET A 37 15.20 -5.76 2.20
N SER A 38 14.97 -5.76 0.88
CA SER A 38 15.53 -6.77 -0.02
C SER A 38 17.05 -6.66 -0.12
N TRP A 39 17.60 -5.44 -0.06
CA TRP A 39 19.05 -5.22 -0.03
C TRP A 39 19.68 -5.72 1.28
N ARG A 40 19.10 -5.37 2.44
CA ARG A 40 19.65 -5.75 3.75
C ARG A 40 19.55 -7.24 4.05
N GLN A 41 18.51 -7.90 3.56
CA GLN A 41 18.28 -9.33 3.77
C GLN A 41 18.10 -10.05 2.43
N ALA A 42 19.06 -9.84 1.52
CA ALA A 42 19.01 -10.40 0.17
C ALA A 42 18.78 -11.92 0.18
N LYS A 43 19.47 -12.67 1.03
CA LYS A 43 19.28 -14.13 1.13
C LYS A 43 17.87 -14.54 1.57
N THR A 44 17.21 -13.73 2.41
CA THR A 44 15.87 -14.01 2.93
C THR A 44 14.79 -13.73 1.90
N PHE A 45 14.98 -12.68 1.08
CA PHE A 45 13.95 -12.18 0.17
C PHE A 45 14.19 -12.50 -1.30
N ASN A 46 15.40 -12.96 -1.67
CA ASN A 46 15.69 -13.35 -3.04
C ASN A 46 14.72 -14.45 -3.50
N GLU A 47 14.17 -14.30 -4.70
CA GLU A 47 13.20 -15.21 -5.32
C GLU A 47 11.90 -15.43 -4.51
N ARG A 48 11.65 -14.63 -3.48
CA ARG A 48 10.47 -14.76 -2.59
C ARG A 48 9.63 -13.48 -2.57
N PRO A 49 9.05 -13.06 -3.71
CA PRO A 49 8.33 -11.79 -3.81
C PRO A 49 7.09 -11.74 -2.90
N ILE A 50 6.38 -12.85 -2.71
CA ILE A 50 5.20 -12.90 -1.83
C ILE A 50 5.61 -12.75 -0.35
N PHE A 51 6.68 -13.42 0.08
CA PHE A 51 7.17 -13.30 1.45
C PHE A 51 7.67 -11.88 1.74
N MET A 52 8.34 -11.28 0.76
CA MET A 52 8.77 -9.89 0.80
C MET A 52 7.59 -8.92 0.95
N GLN A 53 6.53 -9.12 0.15
CA GLN A 53 5.32 -8.32 0.22
C GLN A 53 4.64 -8.42 1.60
N LYS A 54 4.52 -9.64 2.15
CA LYS A 54 3.95 -9.87 3.48
C LYS A 54 4.79 -9.25 4.59
N SER A 55 6.12 -9.28 4.45
CA SER A 55 7.04 -8.66 5.41
C SER A 55 6.95 -7.13 5.39
N LEU A 56 6.79 -6.53 4.20
CA LEU A 56 6.51 -5.11 4.05
C LEU A 56 5.19 -4.71 4.71
N ASP A 57 4.13 -5.49 4.47
CA ASP A 57 2.82 -5.21 5.07
C ASP A 57 2.88 -5.32 6.61
N ALA A 58 3.55 -6.35 7.15
CA ALA A 58 3.74 -6.50 8.60
C ALA A 58 4.56 -5.36 9.23
N TYR A 59 5.61 -4.89 8.54
CA TYR A 59 6.41 -3.77 9.02
C TYR A 59 5.61 -2.46 9.04
N ARG A 60 4.78 -2.22 8.01
CA ARG A 60 3.89 -1.06 7.97
C ARG A 60 2.89 -1.10 9.12
N ASP A 61 2.20 -2.22 9.30
CA ASP A 61 1.21 -2.40 10.36
C ASP A 61 1.85 -2.22 11.75
N LYS A 62 3.07 -2.75 11.96
CA LYS A 62 3.82 -2.59 13.21
C LYS A 62 4.27 -1.14 13.46
N THR A 63 4.80 -0.49 12.44
CA THR A 63 5.26 0.91 12.54
C THR A 63 4.08 1.84 12.79
N TRP A 64 2.96 1.63 12.09
CA TRP A 64 1.71 2.34 12.31
C TRP A 64 1.18 2.15 13.74
N SER A 65 1.13 0.90 14.22
CA SER A 65 0.70 0.60 15.59
C SER A 65 1.59 1.26 16.65
N ALA A 66 2.90 1.29 16.43
CA ALA A 66 3.84 1.97 17.32
C ALA A 66 3.66 3.50 17.31
N MET A 67 3.40 4.09 16.14
CA MET A 67 3.10 5.52 16.00
C MET A 67 1.81 5.88 16.76
N LEU A 68 0.74 5.09 16.59
CA LEU A 68 -0.51 5.25 17.33
C LEU A 68 -0.30 5.20 18.85
N ALA A 69 0.46 4.21 19.32
CA ALA A 69 0.74 4.05 20.75
C ALA A 69 1.56 5.21 21.33
N SER A 70 2.38 5.89 20.52
CA SER A 70 3.21 7.02 20.94
C SER A 70 2.48 8.37 21.04
N GLY A 71 1.20 8.43 20.66
CA GLY A 71 0.38 9.65 20.79
C GLY A 71 0.77 10.81 19.87
N GLN A 72 1.53 10.56 18.80
CA GLN A 72 1.89 11.61 17.85
C GLN A 72 0.73 11.94 16.90
N ASN A 73 0.45 13.24 16.71
CA ASN A 73 -0.66 13.72 15.88
C ASN A 73 -0.53 13.29 14.40
N HIS A 74 -1.62 12.74 13.87
CA HIS A 74 -1.66 11.87 12.70
C HIS A 74 -1.47 12.57 11.35
N SER A 75 -1.70 13.88 11.27
CA SER A 75 -1.80 14.60 9.99
C SER A 75 -0.47 14.91 9.31
N CYS A 76 0.66 14.71 9.99
CA CYS A 76 2.01 14.98 9.45
C CYS A 76 2.88 13.71 9.32
N LEU A 77 2.48 12.58 9.89
CA LEU A 77 3.33 11.40 10.00
C LEU A 77 3.01 10.37 8.92
N ALA A 78 3.79 10.44 7.84
CA ALA A 78 4.11 9.31 6.96
C ALA A 78 2.89 8.47 6.51
N SER A 79 2.08 9.05 5.63
CA SER A 79 0.90 8.42 5.00
C SER A 79 1.19 7.06 4.36
N HIS A 80 2.45 6.74 4.03
CA HIS A 80 2.88 5.45 3.52
C HIS A 80 2.76 4.28 4.51
N PHE A 81 2.73 4.53 5.82
CA PHE A 81 2.53 3.48 6.80
C PHE A 81 1.08 3.07 7.01
N GLU A 82 0.12 3.87 6.56
CA GLU A 82 -1.31 3.53 6.70
C GLU A 82 -1.66 2.22 6.00
N VAL A 83 -2.61 1.49 6.61
CA VAL A 83 -3.24 0.31 6.01
C VAL A 83 -3.87 0.70 4.66
N ARG A 84 -3.68 -0.13 3.63
CA ARG A 84 -4.28 0.11 2.31
C ARG A 84 -5.80 0.24 2.44
N THR A 85 -6.38 1.20 1.74
CA THR A 85 -7.82 1.50 1.76
C THR A 85 -8.67 0.25 1.56
N GLY A 86 -8.30 -0.63 0.63
CA GLY A 86 -9.01 -1.89 0.39
C GLY A 86 -8.98 -2.87 1.57
N LYS A 87 -7.83 -3.02 2.24
CA LYS A 87 -7.71 -3.86 3.45
C LYS A 87 -8.49 -3.24 4.60
N ARG A 88 -8.45 -1.92 4.77
CA ARG A 88 -9.24 -1.22 5.78
C ARG A 88 -10.74 -1.43 5.57
N MET A 89 -11.26 -1.18 4.37
CA MET A 89 -12.67 -1.38 4.05
C MET A 89 -13.11 -2.85 4.19
N TRP A 90 -12.22 -3.80 3.86
CA TRP A 90 -12.49 -5.22 4.05
C TRP A 90 -12.53 -5.60 5.53
N ILE A 91 -11.62 -5.07 6.36
CA ILE A 91 -11.65 -5.25 7.81
C ILE A 91 -12.90 -4.60 8.40
N GLU A 92 -13.25 -3.37 8.02
CA GLU A 92 -14.47 -2.70 8.49
C GLU A 92 -15.73 -3.48 8.11
N ARG A 93 -15.75 -4.13 6.94
CA ARG A 93 -16.89 -4.92 6.45
C ARG A 93 -17.00 -6.29 7.11
N ASN A 94 -15.88 -6.94 7.44
CA ASN A 94 -15.84 -8.32 7.94
C ASN A 94 -15.38 -8.44 9.41
N GLY A 95 -15.06 -7.32 10.05
CA GLY A 95 -14.34 -7.25 11.33
C GLY A 95 -15.22 -7.12 12.56
N SER A 96 -16.49 -7.48 12.50
CA SER A 96 -17.28 -7.73 13.72
C SER A 96 -16.84 -9.01 14.46
N ASP A 97 -15.94 -9.82 13.89
CA ASP A 97 -15.47 -11.10 14.46
C ASP A 97 -13.98 -11.12 14.84
N ILE A 98 -13.46 -10.05 15.44
CA ILE A 98 -12.17 -10.11 16.17
C ILE A 98 -12.48 -9.91 17.66
N PRO A 99 -12.34 -10.94 18.52
CA PRO A 99 -12.61 -10.78 19.94
C PRO A 99 -11.58 -9.81 20.53
N SER A 100 -12.09 -8.71 21.06
CA SER A 100 -11.39 -7.85 22.02
C SER A 100 -10.90 -8.71 23.18
N SER A 101 -9.57 -8.79 23.35
CA SER A 101 -8.95 -9.26 24.59
C SER A 101 -8.99 -8.18 25.65
#